data_AF-A0A519ZYJ4-F1
#
_entry.id   AF-A0A519ZYJ4-F1
#
_cell.length_a   1.000
_cell.length_b   1.000
_cell.length_c   1.000
_cell.angle_alpha   90.00
_cell.angle_beta   90.00
_cell.angle_gamma   90.00
#
_symmetry.space_group_name_H-M   'P 1'
#
loop_
_entity.id
_entity.type
_entity.pdbx_description
1 polymer ?
#
loop_
_entity_poly.entity_id
_entity_poly.type
_entity_poly.pdbx_seq_one_letter_code
_entity_poly.pdbx_strand_id
1 'polypeptide(L)'
;MDKYGRVIVLEDDVEVSSYFLTYMNQALALYEHDEKAMHISSFVPASVGSEKLSDTYFLPCMSCWGWATWHRAWKQHIIDSEWLYQEIKRRKAFKRLDMENALGMRQHLLNNIKGPDRIWDVNWYASIFVKEGLCLYPKQSLSAQIGLDDSGTHCSKDELNHFKVKLADSIAVYPIPIEINRYAYQYFKRFLRYGNATGYQALRHRLRVLKARTLQKLRRIKNR
;
A
#
# COMPACT_ATOMS: atom_id res chain seq x y z
N MET A 1 -7.65 1.41 -21.59
CA MET A 1 -7.03 0.06 -21.49
C MET A 1 -7.46 -0.87 -22.62
N ASP A 2 -8.48 -0.49 -23.39
CA ASP A 2 -9.16 -1.36 -24.36
C ASP A 2 -8.28 -1.84 -25.52
N LYS A 3 -7.21 -1.11 -25.86
CA LYS A 3 -6.27 -1.48 -26.92
C LYS A 3 -5.23 -2.53 -26.50
N TYR A 4 -4.70 -2.45 -25.28
CA TYR A 4 -3.54 -3.24 -24.85
C TYR A 4 -3.82 -4.20 -23.68
N GLY A 5 -5.00 -4.16 -23.08
CA GLY A 5 -5.41 -5.05 -21.98
C GLY A 5 -4.69 -4.81 -20.65
N ARG A 6 -3.73 -3.89 -20.58
CA ARG A 6 -2.93 -3.57 -19.39
C ARG A 6 -2.47 -2.11 -19.40
N VAL A 7 -2.07 -1.60 -18.23
CA VAL A 7 -1.54 -0.25 -18.06
C VAL A 7 -0.44 -0.23 -17.01
N ILE A 8 0.56 0.62 -17.21
CA ILE A 8 1.55 1.03 -16.22
C ILE A 8 1.29 2.51 -15.93
N VAL A 9 1.23 2.87 -14.66
CA VAL A 9 0.90 4.22 -14.19
C VAL A 9 2.08 4.75 -13.37
N LEU A 10 2.50 5.97 -13.71
CA LEU A 10 3.53 6.73 -13.02
C LEU A 10 3.01 8.15 -12.82
N GLU A 11 3.28 8.71 -11.65
CA GLU A 11 3.02 10.11 -11.32
C GLU A 11 4.27 10.94 -11.66
N ASP A 12 4.11 12.24 -11.85
CA ASP A 12 5.20 13.15 -12.26
C ASP A 12 6.35 13.22 -11.23
N ASP A 13 6.07 12.83 -9.99
CA ASP A 13 6.99 12.88 -8.86
C ASP A 13 7.52 11.51 -8.43
N VAL A 14 7.44 10.52 -9.32
CA VAL A 14 7.99 9.17 -9.13
C VAL A 14 9.26 8.99 -9.96
N GLU A 15 10.39 8.74 -9.27
CA GLU A 15 11.62 8.24 -9.90
C GLU A 15 11.60 6.72 -9.97
N VAL A 16 12.13 6.13 -11.05
CA VAL A 16 12.13 4.68 -11.25
C VAL A 16 13.52 4.12 -11.55
N SER A 17 13.74 2.86 -11.17
CA SER A 17 14.91 2.09 -11.57
C SER A 17 14.95 1.90 -13.08
N SER A 18 16.15 1.77 -13.65
CA SER A 18 16.34 1.34 -15.05
C SER A 18 15.71 -0.03 -15.35
N TYR A 19 15.42 -0.84 -14.33
CA TYR A 19 14.78 -2.15 -14.45
C TYR A 19 13.28 -2.15 -14.16
N PHE A 20 12.68 -0.99 -13.87
CA PHE A 20 11.26 -0.86 -13.56
C PHE A 20 10.35 -1.42 -14.67
N LEU A 21 10.59 -1.04 -15.93
CA LEU A 21 9.78 -1.51 -17.05
C LEU A 21 9.94 -3.01 -17.29
N THR A 22 11.14 -3.56 -17.07
CA THR A 22 11.39 -5.00 -17.18
C THR A 22 10.54 -5.76 -16.16
N TYR A 23 10.58 -5.35 -14.90
CA TYR A 23 9.75 -5.95 -13.84
C TYR A 23 8.25 -5.85 -14.15
N MET A 24 7.76 -4.67 -14.52
CA MET A 24 6.34 -4.47 -14.82
C MET A 24 5.88 -5.34 -15.99
N ASN A 25 6.63 -5.37 -17.10
CA ASN A 25 6.25 -6.16 -18.26
C ASN A 25 6.31 -7.67 -18.01
N GLN A 26 7.32 -8.15 -17.27
CA GLN A 26 7.41 -9.56 -16.89
C GLN A 26 6.25 -9.97 -15.98
N ALA A 27 5.96 -9.18 -14.95
CA ALA A 27 4.84 -9.45 -14.04
C ALA A 27 3.48 -9.38 -14.75
N LEU A 28 3.27 -8.39 -15.61
CA LEU A 28 2.05 -8.24 -16.40
C LEU A 28 1.82 -9.42 -17.35
N ALA A 29 2.87 -9.93 -17.99
CA ALA A 29 2.78 -11.10 -18.86
C ALA A 29 2.55 -12.39 -18.05
N LEU A 30 3.27 -12.55 -16.94
CA LEU A 30 3.23 -13.76 -16.14
C LEU A 30 1.86 -14.01 -15.49
N TYR A 31 1.21 -12.96 -14.98
CA TYR A 31 -0.07 -13.06 -14.26
C TYR A 31 -1.27 -12.55 -15.09
N GLU A 32 -1.17 -12.58 -16.42
CA GLU A 32 -2.19 -12.02 -17.32
C GLU A 32 -3.57 -12.61 -17.11
N HIS A 33 -3.67 -13.90 -16.80
CA HIS A 33 -4.93 -14.64 -16.67
C HIS A 33 -5.34 -14.93 -15.22
N ASP A 34 -4.54 -14.50 -14.24
CA ASP A 34 -4.79 -14.79 -12.83
C ASP A 34 -5.72 -13.77 -12.17
N GLU A 35 -7.01 -14.11 -12.04
CA GLU A 35 -8.02 -13.20 -11.49
C GLU A 35 -7.71 -12.68 -10.08
N LYS A 36 -6.97 -13.45 -9.27
CA LYS A 36 -6.54 -13.01 -7.93
C LYS A 36 -5.43 -11.97 -7.98
N ALA A 37 -4.59 -11.94 -9.01
CA ALA A 37 -3.59 -10.89 -9.19
C ALA A 37 -4.29 -9.67 -9.79
N MET A 38 -4.40 -8.59 -9.00
CA MET A 38 -5.13 -7.38 -9.41
C MET A 38 -4.22 -6.17 -9.62
N HIS A 39 -3.04 -6.15 -9.01
CA HIS A 39 -2.16 -4.99 -9.00
C HIS A 39 -0.70 -5.43 -8.90
N ILE A 40 0.19 -4.68 -9.52
CA ILE A 40 1.63 -4.83 -9.40
C ILE A 40 2.17 -3.52 -8.84
N SER A 41 2.73 -3.58 -7.63
CA SER A 41 3.40 -2.45 -6.99
C SER A 41 4.88 -2.45 -7.40
N SER A 42 5.52 -1.28 -7.49
CA SER A 42 7.00 -1.18 -7.51
C SER A 42 7.59 -0.56 -6.27
N PHE A 43 6.79 0.12 -5.44
CA PHE A 43 7.29 0.73 -4.21
C PHE A 43 7.27 -0.27 -3.04
N VAL A 44 8.40 -0.36 -2.35
CA VAL A 44 8.55 -1.15 -1.11
C VAL A 44 9.35 -0.33 -0.10
N PRO A 45 8.84 -0.12 1.12
CA PRO A 45 9.60 0.58 2.13
C PRO A 45 10.86 -0.19 2.54
N ALA A 46 11.98 0.52 2.68
CA ALA A 46 13.23 -0.04 3.17
C ALA A 46 13.25 -0.05 4.71
N SER A 47 13.22 -1.23 5.31
CA SER A 47 13.22 -1.44 6.75
C SER A 47 13.98 -2.70 7.16
N VAL A 48 14.19 -2.85 8.47
CA VAL A 48 14.88 -4.02 9.04
C VAL A 48 14.12 -5.31 8.73
N GLY A 49 14.84 -6.32 8.23
CA GLY A 49 14.29 -7.62 7.83
C GLY A 49 14.05 -7.76 6.32
N SER A 50 14.35 -6.73 5.52
CA SER A 50 14.18 -6.79 4.06
C SER A 50 15.01 -7.89 3.40
N GLU A 51 16.13 -8.30 4.02
CA GLU A 51 17.01 -9.36 3.52
C GLU A 51 16.31 -10.73 3.42
N LYS A 52 15.27 -10.95 4.23
CA LYS A 52 14.50 -12.21 4.29
C LYS A 52 13.29 -12.25 3.36
N LEU A 53 12.98 -11.15 2.68
CA LEU A 53 11.94 -11.14 1.66
C LEU A 53 12.38 -11.97 0.44
N SER A 54 11.42 -12.67 -0.17
CA SER A 54 11.59 -13.29 -1.49
C SER A 54 11.65 -12.22 -2.59
N ASP A 55 12.21 -12.54 -3.75
CA ASP A 55 12.35 -11.60 -4.88
C ASP A 55 11.03 -10.94 -5.27
N THR A 56 9.95 -11.72 -5.25
CA THR A 56 8.57 -11.21 -5.35
C THR A 56 7.66 -11.91 -4.34
N TYR A 57 6.56 -11.25 -3.98
CA TYR A 57 5.55 -11.78 -3.06
C TYR A 57 4.22 -11.06 -3.21
N PHE A 58 3.13 -11.70 -2.76
CA PHE A 58 1.79 -11.13 -2.78
C PHE A 58 1.36 -10.59 -1.41
N LEU A 59 0.69 -9.43 -1.42
CA LEU A 59 0.07 -8.80 -0.25
C LEU A 59 -1.38 -8.37 -0.55
N PRO A 60 -2.24 -8.24 0.47
CA PRO A 60 -3.62 -7.78 0.32
C PRO A 60 -3.76 -6.24 0.36
N CYS A 61 -2.66 -5.52 0.23
CA CYS A 61 -2.59 -4.06 0.21
C CYS A 61 -1.90 -3.61 -1.08
N MET A 62 -2.25 -2.44 -1.61
CA MET A 62 -1.65 -1.87 -2.81
C MET A 62 -0.81 -0.63 -2.49
N SER A 63 0.12 -0.26 -3.37
CA SER A 63 0.87 0.99 -3.31
C SER A 63 0.80 1.69 -4.68
N CYS A 64 0.47 2.98 -4.68
CA CYS A 64 0.25 3.76 -5.89
C CYS A 64 1.53 4.41 -6.48
N TRP A 65 2.68 4.33 -5.80
CA TRP A 65 3.93 4.95 -6.29
C TRP A 65 4.63 4.06 -7.32
N GLY A 66 4.22 4.19 -8.59
CA GLY A 66 4.63 3.31 -9.66
C GLY A 66 3.92 1.95 -9.56
N TRP A 67 3.02 1.70 -10.48
CA TRP A 67 2.23 0.48 -10.45
C TRP A 67 1.70 0.08 -11.82
N ALA A 68 1.20 -1.15 -11.91
CA ALA A 68 0.55 -1.65 -13.10
C ALA A 68 -0.68 -2.50 -12.77
N THR A 69 -1.59 -2.63 -13.73
CA THR A 69 -2.75 -3.50 -13.62
C THR A 69 -3.26 -3.95 -14.99
N TRP A 70 -4.14 -4.95 -14.97
CA TRP A 70 -4.82 -5.51 -16.14
C TRP A 70 -6.23 -4.96 -16.27
N HIS A 71 -6.73 -4.93 -17.50
CA HIS A 71 -8.06 -4.44 -17.81
C HIS A 71 -9.13 -5.27 -17.09
N ARG A 72 -8.93 -6.59 -17.00
CA ARG A 72 -9.80 -7.51 -16.23
C ARG A 72 -9.91 -7.12 -14.76
N ALA A 73 -8.80 -6.71 -14.14
CA ALA A 73 -8.76 -6.32 -12.74
C ALA A 73 -9.36 -4.92 -12.55
N TRP A 74 -9.02 -3.96 -13.42
CA TRP A 74 -9.54 -2.60 -13.35
C TRP A 74 -11.06 -2.53 -13.54
N LYS A 75 -11.64 -3.44 -14.34
CA LYS A 75 -13.11 -3.60 -14.45
C LYS A 75 -13.80 -3.93 -13.12
N GLN A 76 -13.07 -4.41 -12.13
CA GLN A 76 -13.59 -4.70 -10.78
C GLN A 76 -13.50 -3.48 -9.84
N HIS A 77 -12.99 -2.34 -10.29
CA HIS A 77 -12.89 -1.12 -9.50
C HIS A 77 -14.27 -0.57 -9.17
N ILE A 78 -14.56 -0.44 -7.88
CA ILE A 78 -15.77 0.16 -7.33
C ILE A 78 -15.44 1.57 -6.87
N ILE A 79 -16.08 2.57 -7.47
CA ILE A 79 -15.86 4.00 -7.16
C ILE A 79 -16.78 4.54 -6.04
N ASP A 80 -17.75 3.74 -5.60
CA ASP A 80 -18.68 4.09 -4.54
C ASP A 80 -18.07 3.77 -3.16
N SER A 81 -17.51 4.81 -2.53
CA SER A 81 -16.88 4.72 -1.21
C SER A 81 -17.88 4.36 -0.10
N GLU A 82 -19.13 4.79 -0.20
CA GLU A 82 -20.16 4.48 0.81
C GLU A 82 -20.52 2.99 0.73
N TRP A 83 -20.75 2.48 -0.47
CA TRP A 83 -20.97 1.06 -0.69
C TRP A 83 -19.81 0.22 -0.17
N LEU A 84 -18.57 0.60 -0.51
CA LEU A 84 -17.36 -0.10 -0.04
C LEU A 84 -17.29 -0.12 1.49
N TYR A 85 -17.54 1.02 2.14
CA TYR A 85 -17.53 1.12 3.59
C TYR A 85 -18.59 0.22 4.24
N GLN A 86 -19.83 0.23 3.73
CA GLN A 86 -20.89 -0.62 4.28
C GLN A 86 -20.61 -2.10 4.05
N GLU A 87 -20.06 -2.47 2.89
CA GLU A 87 -19.73 -3.86 2.59
C GLU A 87 -18.60 -4.39 3.51
N ILE A 88 -17.55 -3.60 3.70
CA ILE A 88 -16.45 -3.96 4.63
C ILE A 88 -16.95 -4.03 6.07
N LYS A 89 -17.84 -3.12 6.47
CA LYS A 89 -18.51 -3.13 7.77
C LYS A 89 -19.34 -4.40 7.97
N ARG A 90 -20.17 -4.76 6.99
CA ARG A 90 -21.01 -5.97 6.98
C ARG A 90 -20.16 -7.23 7.13
N ARG A 91 -19.03 -7.30 6.43
CA ARG A 91 -18.04 -8.41 6.55
C ARG A 91 -17.24 -8.41 7.86
N LYS A 92 -17.43 -7.41 8.75
CA LYS A 92 -16.61 -7.18 9.97
C LYS A 92 -15.10 -7.15 9.66
N ALA A 93 -14.73 -6.61 8.50
CA ALA A 93 -13.42 -6.83 7.90
C ALA A 93 -12.44 -5.64 8.01
N PHE A 94 -12.83 -4.54 8.67
CA PHE A 94 -11.97 -3.35 8.81
C PHE A 94 -10.60 -3.65 9.42
N LYS A 95 -10.51 -4.57 10.40
CA LYS A 95 -9.22 -4.93 11.00
C LYS A 95 -8.28 -5.55 9.96
N ARG A 96 -8.81 -6.33 9.00
CA ARG A 96 -8.02 -6.98 7.94
C ARG A 96 -7.69 -6.00 6.82
N LEU A 97 -8.65 -5.18 6.40
CA LEU A 97 -8.45 -4.08 5.45
C LEU A 97 -7.27 -3.19 5.89
N ASP A 98 -7.25 -2.88 7.19
CA ASP A 98 -6.34 -1.93 7.80
C ASP A 98 -5.02 -2.57 8.29
N MET A 99 -4.66 -3.77 7.83
CA MET A 99 -3.48 -4.52 8.28
C MET A 99 -3.31 -4.52 9.82
N GLU A 100 -4.38 -4.84 10.54
CA GLU A 100 -4.50 -4.72 12.01
C GLU A 100 -4.29 -3.29 12.54
N ASN A 101 -5.00 -2.32 11.94
CA ASN A 101 -5.00 -0.89 12.29
C ASN A 101 -3.65 -0.17 12.07
N ALA A 102 -2.88 -0.61 11.06
CA ALA A 102 -1.60 -0.05 10.70
C ALA A 102 -1.67 0.99 9.56
N LEU A 103 -2.68 0.93 8.68
CA LEU A 103 -2.77 1.81 7.49
C LEU A 103 -3.69 3.03 7.67
N GLY A 104 -4.63 3.00 8.61
CA GLY A 104 -5.70 3.98 8.70
C GLY A 104 -6.81 3.85 7.64
N MET A 105 -6.88 2.75 6.87
CA MET A 105 -7.76 2.63 5.69
C MET A 105 -9.24 2.89 5.98
N ARG A 106 -9.72 2.51 7.16
CA ARG A 106 -11.10 2.82 7.57
C ARG A 106 -11.36 4.33 7.62
N GLN A 107 -10.39 5.10 8.10
CA GLN A 107 -10.51 6.55 8.17
C GLN A 107 -10.39 7.17 6.78
N HIS A 108 -9.49 6.65 5.92
CA HIS A 108 -9.39 7.09 4.53
C HIS A 108 -10.70 6.90 3.75
N LEU A 109 -11.36 5.75 3.89
CA LEU A 109 -12.70 5.54 3.30
C LEU A 109 -13.75 6.51 3.85
N LEU A 110 -13.77 6.75 5.17
CA LEU A 110 -14.67 7.74 5.76
C LEU A 110 -14.41 9.17 5.26
N ASN A 111 -13.15 9.50 5.00
CA ASN A 111 -12.77 10.78 4.43
C ASN A 111 -13.24 10.88 2.97
N ASN A 112 -13.08 9.84 2.15
CA ASN A 112 -13.63 9.82 0.78
C ASN A 112 -15.15 9.99 0.71
N ILE A 113 -15.88 9.52 1.72
CA ILE A 113 -17.34 9.67 1.81
C ILE A 113 -17.74 11.12 2.12
N LYS A 114 -16.98 11.79 2.99
CA LYS A 114 -17.31 13.12 3.54
C LYS A 114 -16.66 14.28 2.80
N GLY A 115 -15.50 14.03 2.19
CA GLY A 115 -14.66 15.04 1.58
C GLY A 115 -15.13 15.40 0.16
N PRO A 116 -14.81 16.62 -0.30
CA PRO A 116 -15.08 17.02 -1.68
C PRO A 116 -14.20 16.25 -2.68
N ASP A 117 -12.98 15.88 -2.28
CA ASP A 117 -12.00 15.21 -3.13
C ASP A 117 -12.01 13.70 -2.84
N ARG A 118 -12.56 12.92 -3.77
CA ARG A 118 -12.54 11.46 -3.69
C ARG A 118 -11.19 10.95 -4.18
N ILE A 119 -10.37 10.45 -3.26
CA ILE A 119 -9.06 9.91 -3.62
C ILE A 119 -9.26 8.52 -4.25
N TRP A 120 -8.88 8.37 -5.52
CA TRP A 120 -9.18 7.19 -6.33
C TRP A 120 -8.50 5.92 -5.80
N ASP A 121 -7.30 6.07 -5.24
CA ASP A 121 -6.46 4.99 -4.74
C ASP A 121 -7.09 4.28 -3.52
N VAL A 122 -7.77 5.03 -2.64
CA VAL A 122 -8.53 4.50 -1.49
C VAL A 122 -9.64 3.56 -1.97
N ASN A 123 -10.36 3.95 -3.02
CA ASN A 123 -11.41 3.14 -3.62
C ASN A 123 -10.83 1.91 -4.33
N TRP A 124 -9.71 2.07 -5.03
CA TRP A 124 -9.03 0.97 -5.69
C TRP A 124 -8.51 -0.08 -4.68
N TYR A 125 -7.84 0.36 -3.62
CA TYR A 125 -7.42 -0.49 -2.50
C TYR A 125 -8.60 -1.27 -1.92
N ALA A 126 -9.69 -0.57 -1.60
CA ALA A 126 -10.87 -1.18 -1.00
C ALA A 126 -11.57 -2.16 -1.97
N SER A 127 -11.53 -1.88 -3.28
CA SER A 127 -12.04 -2.77 -4.32
C SER A 127 -11.24 -4.07 -4.39
N ILE A 128 -9.90 -3.99 -4.44
CA ILE A 128 -9.02 -5.17 -4.39
C ILE A 128 -9.36 -6.01 -3.15
N PHE A 129 -9.49 -5.36 -1.99
CA PHE A 129 -9.79 -6.04 -0.74
C PHE A 129 -11.15 -6.77 -0.76
N VAL A 130 -12.21 -6.09 -1.22
CA VAL A 130 -13.57 -6.66 -1.29
C VAL A 130 -13.65 -7.81 -2.32
N LYS A 131 -12.83 -7.76 -3.37
CA LYS A 131 -12.69 -8.80 -4.39
C LYS A 131 -11.72 -9.92 -4.00
N GLU A 132 -11.13 -9.85 -2.81
CA GLU A 132 -10.11 -10.80 -2.32
C GLU A 132 -8.90 -10.92 -3.25
N GLY A 133 -8.61 -9.86 -3.99
CA GLY A 133 -7.44 -9.75 -4.85
C GLY A 133 -6.17 -9.48 -4.05
N LEU A 134 -5.04 -9.74 -4.70
CA LEU A 134 -3.70 -9.56 -4.18
C LEU A 134 -2.85 -8.71 -5.12
N CYS A 135 -1.84 -8.09 -4.52
CA CYS A 135 -0.92 -7.19 -5.16
C CYS A 135 0.47 -7.81 -5.15
N LEU A 136 1.11 -7.90 -6.32
CA LEU A 136 2.49 -8.35 -6.44
C LEU A 136 3.43 -7.22 -6.01
N TYR A 137 4.40 -7.54 -5.17
CA TYR A 137 5.46 -6.64 -4.75
C TYR A 137 6.84 -7.24 -5.06
N PRO A 138 7.84 -6.39 -5.36
CA PRO A 138 9.23 -6.81 -5.40
C PRO A 138 9.82 -6.90 -4.00
N LYS A 139 11.01 -7.50 -3.87
CA LYS A 139 11.82 -7.48 -2.64
C LYS A 139 12.28 -6.09 -2.25
N GLN A 140 12.62 -5.28 -3.24
CA GLN A 140 13.20 -3.97 -3.09
C GLN A 140 12.53 -3.00 -4.05
N SER A 141 12.41 -1.74 -3.62
CA SER A 141 11.74 -0.71 -4.39
C SER A 141 12.36 -0.54 -5.79
N LEU A 142 11.52 -0.53 -6.82
CA LEU A 142 11.86 -0.15 -8.20
C LEU A 142 11.33 1.25 -8.56
N SER A 143 10.62 1.89 -7.62
CA SER A 143 10.22 3.29 -7.68
C SER A 143 10.51 4.00 -6.35
N ALA A 144 10.63 5.31 -6.38
CA ALA A 144 10.79 6.17 -5.21
C ALA A 144 9.96 7.45 -5.42
N GLN A 145 9.27 7.91 -4.37
CA GLN A 145 8.61 9.22 -4.41
C GLN A 145 9.63 10.32 -4.13
N ILE A 146 9.83 11.20 -5.12
CA ILE A 146 10.78 12.32 -5.03
C ILE A 146 10.08 13.66 -4.77
N GLY A 147 8.76 13.75 -4.96
CA GLY A 147 7.92 14.92 -4.65
C GLY A 147 7.62 15.13 -3.16
N LEU A 148 8.29 14.42 -2.26
CA LEU A 148 8.21 14.65 -0.82
C LEU A 148 9.07 15.88 -0.41
N ASP A 149 8.95 16.97 -1.17
CA ASP A 149 9.80 18.16 -1.10
C ASP A 149 9.21 19.25 -0.20
N ASP A 150 8.96 18.95 1.08
CA ASP A 150 8.55 19.93 2.11
C ASP A 150 7.27 20.76 1.78
N SER A 151 6.58 20.50 0.65
CA SER A 151 5.38 21.21 0.18
C SER A 151 4.06 20.54 0.59
N GLY A 152 4.12 19.26 1.00
CA GLY A 152 2.96 18.48 1.46
C GLY A 152 2.49 18.88 2.85
N THR A 153 1.22 19.29 2.97
CA THR A 153 0.60 19.86 4.18
C THR A 153 0.37 18.89 5.36
N HIS A 154 0.78 17.61 5.27
CA HIS A 154 0.32 16.56 6.19
C HIS A 154 1.38 15.60 6.77
N CYS A 155 2.68 15.75 6.50
CA CYS A 155 3.70 14.84 7.06
C CYS A 155 4.83 15.57 7.79
N SER A 156 5.24 15.06 8.95
CA SER A 156 6.41 15.58 9.67
C SER A 156 7.72 15.09 9.02
N LYS A 157 8.81 15.87 9.12
CA LYS A 157 10.12 15.56 8.50
C LYS A 157 10.66 14.16 8.85
N ASP A 158 10.38 13.68 10.06
CA ASP A 158 10.76 12.33 10.51
C ASP A 158 9.99 11.22 9.79
N GLU A 159 8.74 11.47 9.40
CA GLU A 159 7.90 10.51 8.69
C GLU A 159 8.25 10.42 7.20
N LEU A 160 8.66 11.53 6.58
CA LEU A 160 9.09 11.58 5.18
C LEU A 160 10.39 10.79 4.94
N ASN A 161 11.33 10.85 5.88
CA ASN A 161 12.59 10.09 5.77
C ASN A 161 12.40 8.56 5.80
N HIS A 162 11.28 8.06 6.32
CA HIS A 162 11.01 6.61 6.35
C HIS A 162 10.74 6.01 4.96
N PHE A 163 10.39 6.83 3.97
CA PHE A 163 10.06 6.38 2.63
C PHE A 163 11.22 6.50 1.64
N LYS A 164 12.38 6.99 2.10
CA LYS A 164 13.62 6.98 1.29
C LYS A 164 14.08 5.54 1.06
N VAL A 165 14.30 5.21 -0.21
CA VAL A 165 14.65 3.86 -0.64
C VAL A 165 15.85 3.90 -1.57
N LYS A 166 16.66 2.84 -1.57
CA LYS A 166 17.60 2.57 -2.65
C LYS A 166 16.86 1.77 -3.72
N LEU A 167 16.90 2.25 -4.96
CA LEU A 167 16.30 1.55 -6.09
C LEU A 167 17.04 0.24 -6.39
N ALA A 168 16.29 -0.80 -6.76
CA ALA A 168 16.84 -2.11 -7.09
C ALA A 168 17.48 -2.13 -8.49
N ASP A 169 18.60 -2.83 -8.63
CA ASP A 169 19.27 -3.05 -9.93
C ASP A 169 18.65 -4.19 -10.73
N SER A 170 17.92 -5.12 -10.10
CA SER A 170 17.08 -6.10 -10.79
C SER A 170 16.19 -6.81 -9.78
N ILE A 171 15.06 -7.34 -10.25
CA ILE A 171 14.17 -8.21 -9.48
C ILE A 171 13.79 -9.37 -10.39
N ALA A 172 14.05 -10.58 -9.93
CA ALA A 172 13.66 -11.76 -10.69
C ALA A 172 12.16 -12.02 -10.51
N VAL A 173 11.44 -12.18 -11.62
CA VAL A 173 10.01 -12.47 -11.63
C VAL A 173 9.80 -13.91 -12.08
N TYR A 174 9.32 -14.73 -11.16
CA TYR A 174 9.00 -16.14 -11.38
C TYR A 174 7.55 -16.42 -10.95
N PRO A 175 6.91 -17.46 -11.51
CA PRO A 175 5.60 -17.90 -11.03
C PRO A 175 5.71 -18.31 -9.57
N ILE A 176 4.90 -17.67 -8.72
CA ILE A 176 4.73 -18.02 -7.31
C ILE A 176 3.26 -18.22 -6.98
N PRO A 177 2.91 -18.98 -5.93
CA PRO A 177 1.54 -19.08 -5.47
C PRO A 177 0.92 -17.70 -5.15
N ILE A 178 -0.29 -17.46 -5.66
CA ILE A 178 -1.02 -16.20 -5.44
C ILE A 178 -1.72 -16.26 -4.07
N GLU A 179 -0.92 -16.17 -3.02
CA GLU A 179 -1.32 -16.19 -1.62
C GLU A 179 -0.56 -15.14 -0.81
N ILE A 180 -1.13 -14.73 0.32
CA ILE A 180 -0.50 -13.72 1.18
C ILE A 180 0.81 -14.27 1.75
N ASN A 181 1.93 -13.65 1.40
CA ASN A 181 3.21 -13.97 2.00
C ASN A 181 3.22 -13.49 3.47
N ARG A 182 3.24 -14.45 4.40
CA ARG A 182 3.13 -14.15 5.85
C ARG A 182 4.30 -13.31 6.36
N TYR A 183 5.51 -13.56 5.88
CA TYR A 183 6.69 -12.80 6.30
C TYR A 183 6.58 -11.35 5.82
N ALA A 184 6.30 -11.15 4.53
CA ALA A 184 6.11 -9.83 3.95
C ALA A 184 4.96 -9.06 4.62
N TYR A 185 3.86 -9.73 4.97
CA TYR A 185 2.75 -9.11 5.68
C TYR A 185 3.18 -8.58 7.06
N GLN A 186 3.96 -9.36 7.82
CA GLN A 186 4.48 -8.90 9.11
C GLN A 186 5.53 -7.80 8.94
N TYR A 187 6.37 -7.88 7.91
CA TYR A 187 7.35 -6.86 7.56
C TYR A 187 6.68 -5.50 7.28
N PHE A 188 5.69 -5.47 6.37
CA PHE A 188 4.93 -4.26 6.07
C PHE A 188 4.19 -3.73 7.30
N LYS A 189 3.48 -4.60 8.04
CA LYS A 189 2.77 -4.19 9.26
C LYS A 189 3.71 -3.58 10.30
N ARG A 190 4.93 -4.12 10.45
CA ARG A 190 5.95 -3.57 11.35
C ARG A 190 6.39 -2.19 10.87
N PHE A 191 6.74 -2.05 9.59
CA PHE A 191 7.14 -0.77 9.01
C PHE A 191 6.04 0.29 9.20
N LEU A 192 4.79 -0.02 8.88
CA LEU A 192 3.66 0.91 9.03
C LEU A 192 3.44 1.36 10.48
N ARG A 193 3.75 0.51 11.46
CA ARG A 193 3.59 0.83 12.89
C ARG A 193 4.76 1.57 13.52
N TYR A 194 5.98 1.36 13.01
CA TYR A 194 7.20 1.78 13.70
C TYR A 194 8.20 2.51 12.79
N GLY A 195 7.92 2.63 11.50
CA GLY A 195 8.88 3.07 10.49
C GLY A 195 10.17 2.26 10.57
N ASN A 196 11.28 2.98 10.62
CA ASN A 196 12.62 2.41 10.78
C ASN A 196 13.09 2.33 12.24
N ALA A 197 12.23 2.68 13.20
CA ALA A 197 12.58 2.60 14.60
C ALA A 197 12.85 1.14 15.02
N THR A 198 13.92 0.94 15.79
CA THR A 198 14.31 -0.36 16.36
C THR A 198 14.47 -0.25 17.88
N GLY A 199 14.34 -1.38 18.59
CA GLY A 199 14.56 -1.46 20.04
C GLY A 199 13.85 -0.36 20.84
N TYR A 200 14.64 0.42 21.59
CA TYR A 200 14.15 1.52 22.42
C TYR A 200 13.41 2.62 21.62
N GLN A 201 13.83 2.89 20.37
CA GLN A 201 13.16 3.88 19.52
C GLN A 201 11.75 3.41 19.15
N ALA A 202 11.56 2.13 18.85
CA ALA A 202 10.25 1.56 18.56
C ALA A 202 9.33 1.59 19.79
N LEU A 203 9.88 1.31 20.98
CA LEU A 203 9.15 1.43 22.24
C LEU A 203 8.71 2.88 22.49
N ARG A 204 9.63 3.84 22.33
CA ARG A 204 9.33 5.28 22.48
C ARG A 204 8.28 5.75 21.48
N HIS A 205 8.35 5.31 20.22
CA HIS A 205 7.34 5.58 19.20
C HIS A 205 5.97 5.02 19.62
N ARG A 206 5.92 3.77 20.07
CA ARG A 206 4.69 3.13 20.56
C ARG A 206 4.05 3.90 21.71
N LEU A 207 4.85 4.34 22.68
CA LEU A 207 4.38 5.15 23.81
C LEU A 207 3.86 6.52 23.34
N ARG A 208 4.52 7.17 22.38
CA ARG A 208 4.07 8.43 21.77
C ARG A 208 2.70 8.26 21.10
N VAL A 209 2.54 7.24 20.28
CA VAL A 209 1.28 6.94 19.57
C VAL A 209 0.15 6.61 20.54
N LEU A 210 0.43 5.81 21.58
CA LEU A 210 -0.55 5.51 22.64
C LEU A 210 -0.99 6.77 23.38
N LYS A 211 -0.04 7.63 23.78
CA LYS A 211 -0.34 8.91 24.43
C LYS A 211 -1.23 9.79 23.55
N ALA A 212 -0.91 9.91 22.26
CA ALA A 212 -1.71 10.69 21.31
C ALA A 212 -3.15 10.16 21.16
N ARG A 213 -3.33 8.84 21.02
CA ARG A 213 -4.65 8.20 20.94
C ARG A 213 -5.47 8.40 22.22
N THR A 214 -4.85 8.27 23.39
CA THR A 214 -5.50 8.50 24.68
C THR A 214 -5.96 9.95 24.82
N LEU A 215 -5.10 10.92 24.48
CA LEU A 215 -5.44 12.34 24.49
C LEU A 215 -6.59 12.67 23.52
N GLN A 216 -6.60 12.08 22.32
CA GLN A 216 -7.68 12.26 21.36
C GLN A 216 -9.01 11.68 21.87
N LYS A 217 -8.98 10.52 22.55
CA LYS A 217 -10.16 9.92 23.18
C LYS A 217 -10.70 10.81 24.31
N LEU A 218 -9.83 11.35 25.15
CA LEU A 218 -10.21 12.27 26.23
C LEU A 218 -10.83 13.57 25.70
N ARG A 219 -10.27 14.16 24.63
CA ARG A 219 -10.86 15.34 23.97
C ARG A 219 -12.28 15.08 23.43
N ARG A 220 -12.53 13.88 22.88
CA ARG A 220 -13.88 13.50 22.41
C ARG A 220 -14.89 13.30 23.54
N ILE A 221 -14.44 12.93 24.74
CA ILE A 221 -15.30 12.81 25.93
C ILE A 221 -15.62 14.20 26.49
N LYS A 222 -14.66 15.12 26.48
CA LYS A 222 -14.84 16.48 27.02
C LYS A 222 -15.71 17.40 26.13
N ASN A 223 -15.84 17.07 24.85
CA ASN A 223 -16.65 17.82 23.88
C ASN A 223 -18.03 17.17 23.62
N ARG A 224 -18.46 16.25 24.48
CA ARG A 224 -19.82 15.68 24.53
C ARG A 224 -20.49 16.14 25.81
#